data_AF-A0A9J6BH00-F1
#
_entry.id   AF-A0A9J6BH00-F1
#
_cell.length_a   1.000
_cell.length_b   1.000
_cell.length_c   1.000
_cell.angle_alpha   90.00
_cell.angle_beta   90.00
_cell.angle_gamma   90.00
#
_symmetry.space_group_name_H-M   'P 1'
#
loop_
_entity.id
_entity.type
_entity.pdbx_description
1 polymer ?
#
loop_
_entity_poly.entity_id
_entity_poly.type
_entity_poly.pdbx_seq_one_letter_code
_entity_poly.pdbx_strand_id
1 'polypeptide(L)'
;MEKYLIKFAILSLFCAHVVTQMVCSDNPPSGKDIRECCLDYPRVFDTHLNSSCITRYARNTQRQLQDLEPGETPKGNCVLECIANQTRIYKGRGIIDTIALKRLYMNSVSGDRDWGNIIVKAVDLCVNETRIMFNDMKTNYKEAKTTFVGEVICHPVSGYIFGCLQTELFRRCTNMTESSECEALQQYASACHLSIKYS
;
A
#
# COMPACT_ATOMS: atom_id res chain seq x y z
N MET A 1 46.16 -24.39 17.45
CA MET A 1 45.04 -23.49 17.80
C MET A 1 44.81 -22.40 16.75
N GLU A 2 45.85 -21.83 16.12
CA GLU A 2 45.74 -20.81 15.06
C GLU A 2 44.83 -21.17 13.86
N LYS A 3 44.85 -22.42 13.39
CA LYS A 3 44.09 -22.83 12.18
C LYS A 3 42.56 -22.83 12.36
N TYR A 4 42.07 -22.85 13.59
CA TYR A 4 40.62 -22.84 13.90
C TYR A 4 40.07 -21.41 14.05
N LEU A 5 40.90 -20.47 14.49
CA LEU A 5 40.54 -19.05 14.62
C LEU A 5 40.29 -18.39 13.25
N ILE A 6 41.09 -18.75 12.24
CA ILE A 6 40.94 -18.22 10.87
C ILE A 6 39.64 -18.71 10.22
N LYS A 7 39.24 -19.98 10.46
CA LYS A 7 37.98 -20.52 9.91
C LYS A 7 36.73 -19.90 10.55
N PHE A 8 36.77 -19.60 11.85
CA PHE A 8 35.67 -18.91 12.54
C PHE A 8 35.51 -17.46 12.08
N ALA A 9 36.61 -16.75 11.85
CA ALA A 9 36.59 -15.36 11.37
C ALA A 9 36.07 -15.21 9.93
N ILE A 10 36.39 -16.16 9.04
CA ILE A 10 35.89 -16.15 7.65
C ILE A 10 34.40 -16.53 7.62
N LEU A 11 33.95 -17.46 8.47
CA LEU A 11 32.54 -17.83 8.57
C LEU A 11 31.69 -16.68 9.16
N SER A 12 32.22 -15.91 10.11
CA SER A 12 31.51 -14.74 10.66
C SER A 12 31.46 -13.55 9.69
N LEU A 13 32.49 -13.36 8.85
CA LEU A 13 32.46 -12.32 7.80
C LEU A 13 31.46 -12.66 6.68
N PHE A 14 31.27 -13.94 6.35
CA PHE A 14 30.27 -14.37 5.37
C PHE A 14 28.84 -14.19 5.87
N CYS A 15 28.58 -14.39 7.17
CA CYS A 15 27.26 -14.13 7.75
C CYS A 15 26.88 -12.64 7.79
N ALA A 16 27.85 -11.72 7.77
CA ALA A 16 27.58 -10.28 7.76
C ALA A 16 27.18 -9.74 6.37
N HIS A 17 27.49 -10.46 5.28
CA HIS A 17 27.13 -10.04 3.91
C HIS A 17 25.71 -10.44 3.48
N VAL A 18 25.02 -11.30 4.22
CA VAL A 18 23.65 -11.76 3.90
C VAL A 18 22.62 -11.10 4.84
N VAL A 19 22.90 -9.88 5.27
CA VAL A 19 21.86 -8.95 5.75
C VAL A 19 21.81 -7.80 4.75
N THR A 20 21.45 -8.11 3.51
CA THR A 20 20.89 -7.09 2.63
C THR A 20 19.57 -6.68 3.26
N GLN A 21 19.60 -5.67 4.13
CA GLN A 21 18.44 -4.81 4.31
C GLN A 21 18.15 -4.27 2.92
N MET A 22 17.17 -4.87 2.24
CA MET A 22 16.69 -4.39 0.96
C MET A 22 16.00 -3.07 1.26
N VAL A 23 16.75 -1.98 1.15
CA VAL A 23 16.24 -0.63 1.32
C VAL A 23 15.31 -0.39 0.14
N CYS A 24 14.02 -0.35 0.40
CA CYS A 24 13.03 0.07 -0.59
C CYS A 24 13.33 1.52 -0.98
N SER A 25 13.50 1.78 -2.28
CA SER A 25 13.43 3.15 -2.80
C SER A 25 12.05 3.73 -2.52
N ASP A 26 11.95 5.05 -2.34
CA ASP A 26 10.67 5.72 -2.07
C ASP A 26 9.64 5.54 -3.19
N ASN A 27 10.11 5.29 -4.42
CA ASN A 27 9.28 5.08 -5.60
C ASN A 27 9.49 3.69 -6.23
N PRO A 28 8.44 3.07 -6.78
CA PRO A 28 8.57 1.87 -7.63
C PRO A 28 9.44 2.14 -8.86
N PRO A 29 10.06 1.09 -9.45
CA PRO A 29 10.99 1.22 -10.58
C PRO A 29 10.30 1.54 -11.92
N SER A 30 8.97 1.47 -11.99
CA SER A 30 8.17 1.84 -13.15
C SER A 30 6.85 2.48 -12.72
N GLY A 31 6.34 3.39 -13.54
CA GLY A 31 5.01 4.01 -13.38
C GLY A 31 3.87 3.25 -14.07
N LYS A 32 4.15 2.05 -14.60
CA LYS A 32 3.16 1.23 -15.32
C LYS A 32 1.99 0.84 -14.40
N ASP A 33 0.76 0.90 -14.93
CA ASP A 33 -0.42 0.52 -14.16
C ASP A 33 -0.35 -0.99 -13.86
N ILE A 34 -0.47 -1.36 -12.59
CA ILE A 34 -0.44 -2.75 -12.15
C ILE A 34 -1.52 -3.61 -12.81
N ARG A 35 -2.60 -3.01 -13.31
CA ARG A 35 -3.68 -3.69 -14.06
C ARG A 35 -3.30 -3.99 -15.50
N GLU A 36 -2.32 -3.29 -16.05
CA GLU A 36 -1.70 -3.67 -17.32
C GLU A 36 -0.68 -4.80 -17.11
N CYS A 37 -0.13 -4.90 -15.90
CA CYS A 37 0.81 -5.96 -15.53
C CYS A 37 0.16 -7.24 -15.03
N CYS A 38 -0.99 -7.16 -14.38
CA CYS A 38 -1.74 -8.29 -13.86
C CYS A 38 -3.09 -8.39 -14.56
N LEU A 39 -3.22 -9.33 -15.51
CA LEU A 39 -4.34 -9.39 -16.45
C LEU A 39 -5.68 -9.73 -15.80
N ASP A 40 -5.63 -10.41 -14.66
CA ASP A 40 -6.79 -10.83 -13.87
C ASP A 40 -6.95 -10.00 -12.57
N TYR A 41 -6.29 -8.85 -12.49
CA TYR A 41 -6.34 -8.01 -11.29
C TYR A 41 -7.79 -7.60 -10.93
N PRO A 42 -8.25 -7.84 -9.69
CA PRO A 42 -9.63 -7.56 -9.29
C PRO A 42 -10.02 -6.09 -9.47
N ARG A 43 -11.16 -5.85 -10.12
CA ARG A 43 -11.76 -4.50 -10.25
C ARG A 43 -12.71 -4.24 -9.10
N VAL A 44 -12.16 -3.72 -8.00
CA VAL A 44 -12.85 -3.64 -6.71
C VAL A 44 -13.81 -2.45 -6.62
N PHE A 45 -13.42 -1.30 -7.16
CA PHE A 45 -14.21 -0.08 -7.05
C PHE A 45 -15.12 0.11 -8.25
N ASP A 46 -16.36 0.46 -7.96
CA ASP A 46 -17.29 0.95 -8.97
C ASP A 46 -16.74 2.22 -9.65
N THR A 47 -16.85 2.30 -10.98
CA THR A 47 -16.27 3.39 -11.78
C THR A 47 -16.87 4.75 -11.40
N HIS A 48 -18.17 4.80 -11.10
CA HIS A 48 -18.85 6.04 -10.71
C HIS A 48 -18.47 6.48 -9.29
N LEU A 49 -18.38 5.53 -8.35
CA LEU A 49 -17.83 5.78 -7.02
C LEU A 49 -16.42 6.38 -7.11
N ASN A 50 -15.53 5.71 -7.85
CA ASN A 50 -14.14 6.14 -7.99
C ASN A 50 -14.04 7.54 -8.63
N SER A 51 -14.78 7.78 -9.73
CA SER A 51 -14.76 9.07 -10.41
C SER A 51 -15.29 10.20 -9.51
N SER A 52 -16.35 9.96 -8.73
CA SER A 52 -16.91 10.96 -7.82
C SER A 52 -15.90 11.42 -6.75
N CYS A 53 -15.13 10.48 -6.19
CA CYS A 53 -14.12 10.78 -5.17
C CYS A 53 -12.88 11.45 -5.79
N ILE A 54 -12.45 11.02 -6.98
CA ILE A 54 -11.36 11.65 -7.74
C ILE A 54 -11.72 13.10 -8.06
N THR A 55 -12.89 13.36 -8.65
CA THR A 55 -13.33 14.72 -9.01
C THR A 55 -13.32 15.66 -7.80
N ARG A 56 -13.64 15.14 -6.61
CA ARG A 56 -13.71 15.94 -5.39
C ARG A 56 -12.34 16.20 -4.75
N TYR A 57 -11.44 15.21 -4.75
CA TYR A 57 -10.22 15.25 -3.91
C TYR A 57 -8.90 15.10 -4.66
N ALA A 58 -8.89 14.85 -5.97
CA ALA A 58 -7.64 14.67 -6.73
C ALA A 58 -6.74 15.90 -6.65
N ARG A 59 -7.29 17.11 -6.79
CA ARG A 59 -6.52 18.35 -6.67
C ARG A 59 -5.92 18.52 -5.27
N ASN A 60 -6.66 18.16 -4.23
CA ASN A 60 -6.16 18.21 -2.85
C ASN A 60 -4.97 17.28 -2.66
N THR A 61 -5.14 16.02 -3.08
CA THR A 61 -4.12 14.96 -2.96
C THR A 61 -2.87 15.29 -3.79
N GLN A 62 -3.05 15.79 -5.01
CA GLN A 62 -1.94 16.18 -5.88
C GLN A 62 -1.11 17.31 -5.26
N ARG A 63 -1.75 18.35 -4.71
CA ARG A 63 -1.03 19.45 -4.06
C ARG A 63 -0.29 18.99 -2.81
N GLN A 64 -0.90 18.11 -2.01
CA GLN A 64 -0.24 17.51 -0.84
C GLN A 64 1.04 16.74 -1.19
N LEU A 65 1.07 16.07 -2.34
CA LEU A 65 2.26 15.37 -2.83
C LEU A 65 3.31 16.33 -3.41
N GLN A 66 2.87 17.43 -4.04
CA GLN A 66 3.78 18.45 -4.60
C GLN A 66 4.48 19.25 -3.51
N ASP A 67 3.78 19.51 -2.40
CA ASP A 67 4.30 20.26 -1.25
C ASP A 67 5.01 19.35 -0.23
N LEU A 68 5.20 18.05 -0.52
CA LEU A 68 5.82 17.10 0.40
C LEU A 68 7.34 17.25 0.36
N GLU A 69 7.93 17.70 1.47
CA GLU A 69 9.38 17.84 1.59
C GLU A 69 10.06 16.50 1.92
N PRO A 70 11.34 16.30 1.55
CA PRO A 70 12.08 15.09 1.88
C PRO A 70 12.10 14.82 3.39
N GLY A 71 11.66 13.63 3.79
CA GLY A 71 11.58 13.20 5.19
C GLY A 71 10.30 13.59 5.92
N GLU A 72 9.40 14.36 5.29
CA GLU A 72 8.06 14.58 5.83
C GLU A 72 7.17 13.33 5.69
N THR A 73 6.25 13.16 6.62
CA THR A 73 5.26 12.08 6.53
C THR A 73 4.12 12.51 5.61
N PRO A 74 3.81 11.75 4.54
CA PRO A 74 2.71 12.12 3.67
C PRO A 74 1.37 12.17 4.41
N LYS A 75 0.55 13.16 4.05
CA LYS A 75 -0.81 13.35 4.58
C LYS A 75 -1.74 12.26 4.03
N GLY A 76 -2.85 11.99 4.71
CA GLY A 76 -3.76 10.92 4.31
C GLY A 76 -4.47 11.19 2.97
N ASN A 77 -4.57 10.16 2.13
CA ASN A 77 -5.27 10.24 0.86
C ASN A 77 -6.79 10.42 1.03
N CYS A 78 -7.29 11.61 0.66
CA CYS A 78 -8.71 11.96 0.73
C CYS A 78 -9.60 11.29 -0.34
N VAL A 79 -9.06 10.92 -1.50
CA VAL A 79 -9.79 10.12 -2.50
C VAL A 79 -10.12 8.74 -1.91
N LEU A 80 -9.13 8.10 -1.28
CA LEU A 80 -9.28 6.78 -0.67
C LEU A 80 -10.14 6.83 0.61
N GLU A 81 -10.04 7.88 1.42
CA GLU A 81 -10.99 8.08 2.53
C GLU A 81 -12.43 8.33 2.05
N CYS A 82 -12.61 9.05 0.94
CA CYS A 82 -13.93 9.20 0.32
C CYS A 82 -14.52 7.85 -0.11
N ILE A 83 -13.72 7.01 -0.77
CA ILE A 83 -14.13 5.64 -1.15
C ILE A 83 -14.48 4.81 0.08
N ALA A 84 -13.63 4.85 1.11
CA ALA A 84 -13.85 4.11 2.36
C ALA A 84 -15.14 4.57 3.07
N ASN A 85 -15.44 5.87 3.05
CA ASN A 85 -16.68 6.42 3.62
C ASN A 85 -17.92 5.96 2.84
N GLN A 86 -17.92 6.12 1.51
CA GLN A 86 -19.08 5.77 0.68
C GLN A 86 -19.39 4.25 0.72
N THR A 87 -18.36 3.43 0.89
CA THR A 87 -18.47 1.97 1.06
C THR A 87 -18.70 1.53 2.51
N ARG A 88 -18.81 2.48 3.45
CA ARG A 88 -18.98 2.25 4.90
C ARG A 88 -17.85 1.42 5.54
N ILE A 89 -16.68 1.37 4.90
CA ILE A 89 -15.47 0.73 5.42
C ILE A 89 -14.84 1.60 6.50
N TYR A 90 -14.75 2.92 6.29
CA TYR A 90 -14.25 3.83 7.31
C TYR A 90 -15.36 4.20 8.29
N LYS A 91 -15.12 3.99 9.58
CA LYS A 91 -16.07 4.33 10.67
C LYS A 91 -15.70 5.62 11.40
N GLY A 92 -14.72 6.36 10.88
CA GLY A 92 -14.16 7.53 11.55
C GLY A 92 -13.05 7.19 12.54
N ARG A 93 -12.26 8.21 12.89
CA ARG A 93 -11.20 8.14 13.92
C ARG A 93 -10.19 7.00 13.70
N GLY A 94 -9.84 6.73 12.45
CA GLY A 94 -8.88 5.69 12.10
C GLY A 94 -9.43 4.26 12.12
N ILE A 95 -10.74 4.06 12.30
CA ILE A 95 -11.32 2.72 12.43
C ILE A 95 -11.80 2.19 11.07
N ILE A 96 -11.36 0.98 10.72
CA ILE A 96 -11.74 0.25 9.51
C ILE A 96 -12.63 -0.94 9.87
N ASP A 97 -13.74 -1.08 9.15
CA ASP A 97 -14.62 -2.25 9.20
C ASP A 97 -14.10 -3.34 8.27
N THR A 98 -13.40 -4.29 8.88
CA THR A 98 -12.80 -5.44 8.20
C THR A 98 -13.83 -6.30 7.47
N ILE A 99 -15.05 -6.43 8.00
CA ILE A 99 -16.09 -7.25 7.37
C ILE A 99 -16.57 -6.57 6.09
N ALA A 100 -16.84 -5.26 6.15
CA ALA A 100 -17.20 -4.47 4.98
C ALA A 100 -16.09 -4.49 3.92
N LEU A 101 -14.83 -4.37 4.34
CA LEU A 101 -13.66 -4.40 3.46
C LEU A 101 -13.51 -5.76 2.76
N LYS A 102 -13.58 -6.87 3.50
CA LYS A 102 -13.56 -8.22 2.92
C LYS A 102 -14.70 -8.41 1.91
N ARG A 103 -15.92 -8.00 2.28
CA ARG A 103 -17.09 -8.11 1.40
C ARG A 103 -16.89 -7.33 0.10
N LEU A 104 -16.37 -6.10 0.17
CA LEU A 104 -16.12 -5.28 -1.02
C LEU A 104 -15.20 -6.00 -2.01
N TYR A 105 -14.07 -6.51 -1.55
CA TYR A 105 -13.11 -7.19 -2.42
C TYR A 105 -13.64 -8.55 -2.91
N MET A 106 -14.26 -9.36 -2.04
CA MET A 106 -14.82 -10.65 -2.44
C MET A 106 -15.89 -10.53 -3.53
N ASN A 107 -16.69 -9.47 -3.49
CA ASN A 107 -17.70 -9.23 -4.52
C ASN A 107 -17.07 -9.01 -5.92
N SER A 108 -15.86 -8.46 -5.98
CA SER A 108 -15.15 -8.19 -7.25
C SER A 108 -14.58 -9.43 -7.94
N VAL A 109 -14.52 -10.56 -7.23
CA VAL A 109 -13.96 -11.83 -7.73
C VAL A 109 -14.98 -12.96 -7.67
N SER A 110 -16.27 -12.62 -7.67
CA SER A 110 -17.36 -13.57 -7.45
C SER A 110 -17.26 -14.79 -8.37
N GLY A 111 -16.90 -15.95 -7.79
CA GLY A 111 -16.72 -17.22 -8.51
C GLY A 111 -15.28 -17.69 -8.64
N ASP A 112 -14.29 -16.82 -8.43
CA ASP A 112 -12.87 -17.15 -8.44
C ASP A 112 -12.39 -17.53 -7.04
N ARG A 113 -12.11 -18.83 -6.85
CA ARG A 113 -11.66 -19.37 -5.56
C ARG A 113 -10.23 -19.00 -5.23
N ASP A 114 -9.38 -18.80 -6.23
CA ASP A 114 -7.96 -18.51 -6.03
C ASP A 114 -7.80 -17.08 -5.52
N TRP A 115 -8.46 -16.13 -6.20
CA TRP A 115 -8.52 -14.74 -5.74
C TRP A 115 -9.23 -14.58 -4.40
N GLY A 116 -10.28 -15.36 -4.13
CA GLY A 116 -10.99 -15.31 -2.85
C GLY A 116 -10.08 -15.56 -1.65
N ASN A 117 -9.22 -16.59 -1.72
CA ASN A 117 -8.26 -16.90 -0.66
C ASN A 117 -7.16 -15.85 -0.55
N ILE A 118 -6.68 -15.33 -1.69
CA ILE A 118 -5.69 -14.26 -1.76
C ILE A 118 -6.22 -12.99 -1.06
N ILE A 119 -7.45 -12.59 -1.36
CA ILE A 119 -8.11 -11.41 -0.81
C ILE A 119 -8.27 -11.51 0.70
N VAL A 120 -8.77 -12.63 1.22
CA VAL A 120 -8.98 -12.78 2.68
C VAL A 120 -7.66 -12.63 3.44
N LYS A 121 -6.59 -13.27 2.95
CA LYS A 121 -5.25 -13.17 3.54
C LYS A 121 -4.69 -11.75 3.45
N ALA A 122 -4.82 -11.11 2.29
CA ALA A 122 -4.36 -9.73 2.08
C ALA A 122 -5.07 -8.75 3.02
N VAL A 123 -6.40 -8.87 3.16
CA VAL A 123 -7.17 -8.01 4.07
C VAL A 123 -6.77 -8.21 5.52
N ASP A 124 -6.61 -9.45 5.98
CA ASP A 124 -6.20 -9.71 7.36
C ASP A 124 -4.81 -9.18 7.66
N LEU A 125 -3.86 -9.33 6.72
CA LEU A 125 -2.52 -8.78 6.82
C LEU A 125 -2.56 -7.24 6.91
N CYS A 126 -3.19 -6.57 5.94
CA CYS A 126 -3.22 -5.11 5.89
C CYS A 126 -3.98 -4.50 7.09
N VAL A 127 -5.06 -5.12 7.56
CA VAL A 127 -5.75 -4.69 8.77
C VAL A 127 -4.87 -4.87 10.00
N ASN A 128 -4.08 -5.94 10.08
CA ASN A 128 -3.14 -6.11 11.19
C ASN A 128 -2.04 -5.04 11.16
N GLU A 129 -1.49 -4.72 9.99
CA GLU A 129 -0.49 -3.66 9.85
C GLU A 129 -1.04 -2.27 10.23
N THR A 130 -2.25 -1.92 9.78
CA THR A 130 -2.89 -0.66 10.23
C THR A 130 -3.10 -0.59 11.73
N ARG A 131 -3.36 -1.72 12.40
CA ARG A 131 -3.47 -1.76 13.87
C ARG A 131 -2.12 -1.52 14.55
N ILE A 132 -1.05 -2.11 14.03
CA ILE A 132 0.32 -1.91 14.53
C ILE A 132 0.70 -0.43 14.41
N MET A 133 0.40 0.18 13.27
CA MET A 133 0.72 1.58 12.96
C MET A 133 -0.30 2.60 13.48
N PHE A 134 -1.34 2.15 14.21
CA PHE A 134 -2.48 3.00 14.56
C PHE A 134 -2.07 4.26 15.33
N ASN A 135 -1.16 4.13 16.29
CA ASN A 135 -0.71 5.26 17.09
C ASN A 135 0.08 6.28 16.25
N ASP A 136 0.97 5.81 15.38
CA ASP A 136 1.74 6.67 14.49
C ASP A 136 0.80 7.42 13.54
N MET A 137 -0.13 6.71 12.90
CA MET A 137 -1.15 7.29 12.03
C MET A 137 -2.00 8.34 12.76
N LYS A 138 -2.38 8.07 14.02
CA LYS A 138 -3.16 8.99 14.84
C LYS A 138 -2.37 10.24 15.21
N THR A 139 -1.09 10.09 15.55
CA THR A 139 -0.20 11.22 15.84
C THR A 139 0.01 12.06 14.59
N ASN A 140 0.38 11.43 13.47
CA ASN A 140 0.56 12.09 12.18
C ASN A 140 -0.68 12.87 11.75
N TYR A 141 -1.88 12.27 11.92
CA TYR A 141 -3.13 12.95 11.61
C TYR A 141 -3.40 14.17 12.50
N LYS A 142 -3.07 14.09 13.78
CA LYS A 142 -3.25 15.21 14.73
C LYS A 142 -2.27 16.34 14.49
N GLU A 143 -1.05 16.02 14.08
CA GLU A 143 0.03 16.98 13.87
C GLU A 143 0.02 17.56 12.45
N ALA A 144 -0.72 16.95 11.52
CA ALA A 144 -0.87 17.42 10.16
C ALA A 144 -1.43 18.85 10.11
N LYS A 145 -0.64 19.76 9.53
CA LYS A 145 -1.01 21.17 9.32
C LYS A 145 -1.42 21.38 7.88
N THR A 146 -2.37 22.28 7.67
CA THR A 146 -2.71 22.74 6.33
C THR A 146 -1.58 23.60 5.78
N THR A 147 -1.11 23.32 4.57
CA THR A 147 -0.07 24.05 3.83
C THR A 147 -0.66 24.99 2.78
N PHE A 148 -1.94 24.81 2.41
CA PHE A 148 -2.63 25.70 1.49
C PHE A 148 -4.10 25.97 1.86
N VAL A 149 -4.64 27.08 1.34
CA VAL A 149 -6.04 27.49 1.57
C VAL A 149 -7.00 26.45 0.98
N GLY A 150 -7.94 26.00 1.80
CA GLY A 150 -8.95 25.01 1.42
C GLY A 150 -8.45 23.56 1.43
N GLU A 151 -7.27 23.31 2.00
CA GLU A 151 -6.78 21.94 2.17
C GLU A 151 -7.67 21.12 3.11
N VAL A 152 -7.95 19.89 2.69
CA VAL A 152 -8.62 18.88 3.48
C VAL A 152 -7.58 17.88 3.99
N ILE A 153 -7.54 17.71 5.32
CA ILE A 153 -6.71 16.71 5.98
C ILE A 153 -7.56 15.47 6.27
N CYS A 154 -7.22 14.36 5.61
CA CYS A 154 -7.87 13.07 5.81
C CYS A 154 -7.02 12.15 6.68
N HIS A 155 -7.66 11.16 7.29
CA HIS A 155 -6.96 10.18 8.11
C HIS A 155 -6.12 9.25 7.21
N PRO A 156 -4.85 9.00 7.55
CA PRO A 156 -3.95 8.18 6.71
C PRO A 156 -4.34 6.70 6.59
N VAL A 157 -5.34 6.23 7.35
CA VAL A 157 -5.66 4.80 7.44
C VAL A 157 -6.24 4.27 6.14
N SER A 158 -7.03 5.09 5.44
CA SER A 158 -7.68 4.68 4.19
C SER A 158 -6.66 4.57 3.05
N GLY A 159 -5.73 5.53 2.96
CA GLY A 159 -4.61 5.45 2.03
C GLY A 159 -3.77 4.19 2.25
N TYR A 160 -3.33 4.01 3.50
CA TYR A 160 -2.52 2.85 3.87
C TYR A 160 -3.20 1.52 3.58
N ILE A 161 -4.45 1.31 4.02
CA ILE A 161 -5.11 0.00 3.87
C ILE A 161 -5.30 -0.37 2.39
N PHE A 162 -5.71 0.57 1.55
CA PHE A 162 -5.91 0.30 0.12
C PHE A 162 -4.57 0.16 -0.62
N GLY A 163 -3.56 0.95 -0.25
CA GLY A 163 -2.21 0.82 -0.79
C GLY A 163 -1.52 -0.50 -0.42
N CYS A 164 -1.70 -0.97 0.82
CA CYS A 164 -1.29 -2.29 1.26
C CYS A 164 -2.00 -3.37 0.43
N LEU A 165 -3.34 -3.32 0.34
CA LEU A 165 -4.11 -4.28 -0.45
C LEU A 165 -3.68 -4.29 -1.92
N GLN A 166 -3.40 -3.13 -2.48
CA GLN A 166 -2.94 -3.00 -3.85
C GLN A 166 -1.65 -3.83 -4.07
N THR A 167 -0.67 -3.64 -3.17
CA THR A 167 0.60 -4.35 -3.16
C THR A 167 0.40 -5.85 -2.96
N GLU A 168 -0.42 -6.22 -1.96
CA GLU A 168 -0.63 -7.60 -1.54
C GLU A 168 -1.34 -8.46 -2.59
N LEU A 169 -2.27 -7.85 -3.34
CA LEU A 169 -2.93 -8.52 -4.45
C LEU A 169 -1.98 -8.62 -5.65
N PHE A 170 -1.25 -7.55 -5.97
CA PHE A 170 -0.35 -7.54 -7.11
C PHE A 170 0.79 -8.55 -6.95
N ARG A 171 1.41 -8.63 -5.77
CA ARG A 171 2.50 -9.59 -5.50
C ARG A 171 2.06 -11.06 -5.59
N ARG A 172 0.75 -11.33 -5.54
CA ARG A 172 0.15 -12.67 -5.66
C ARG A 172 -0.48 -12.91 -7.01
N CYS A 173 -0.38 -11.96 -7.94
CA CYS A 173 -0.84 -12.16 -9.30
C CYS A 173 0.01 -13.21 -9.99
N THR A 174 -0.65 -14.22 -10.55
CA THR A 174 0.00 -15.29 -11.31
C THR A 174 -0.10 -15.08 -12.82
N ASN A 175 -1.06 -14.28 -13.28
CA ASN A 175 -1.29 -14.00 -14.70
C ASN A 175 -0.64 -12.66 -15.09
N MET A 176 0.69 -12.65 -15.09
CA MET A 176 1.49 -11.46 -15.36
C MET A 176 1.72 -11.25 -16.87
N THR A 177 1.63 -10.00 -17.30
CA THR A 177 2.05 -9.59 -18.64
C THR A 177 3.57 -9.67 -18.76
N GLU A 178 4.05 -10.34 -19.81
CA GLU A 178 5.48 -10.43 -20.13
C GLU A 178 6.01 -9.07 -20.61
N SER A 179 6.59 -8.30 -19.70
CA SER A 179 7.38 -7.10 -20.03
C SER A 179 8.37 -6.78 -18.91
N SER A 180 9.51 -6.18 -19.27
CA SER A 180 10.56 -5.81 -18.30
C SER A 180 10.06 -4.86 -17.20
N GLU A 181 9.12 -3.96 -17.54
CA GLU A 181 8.50 -3.06 -16.58
C GLU A 181 7.64 -3.80 -15.54
N CYS A 182 6.87 -4.80 -15.98
CA CYS A 182 6.01 -5.58 -15.10
C CYS A 182 6.82 -6.53 -14.21
N GLU A 183 7.90 -7.11 -14.74
CA GLU A 183 8.84 -7.92 -13.97
C GLU A 183 9.54 -7.09 -12.89
N ALA A 184 10.04 -5.90 -13.24
CA ALA A 184 10.66 -4.97 -12.29
C ALA A 184 9.67 -4.55 -11.18
N LEU A 185 8.41 -4.27 -11.54
CA LEU A 185 7.36 -3.97 -10.57
C LEU A 185 7.05 -5.16 -9.65
N GLN A 186 6.97 -6.37 -10.19
CA GLN A 186 6.70 -7.57 -9.39
C GLN A 186 7.84 -7.87 -8.43
N GLN A 187 9.09 -7.73 -8.90
CA GLN A 187 10.28 -7.89 -8.05
C GLN A 187 10.29 -6.86 -6.93
N TYR A 188 9.99 -5.59 -7.23
CA TYR A 188 9.87 -4.56 -6.20
C TYR A 188 8.75 -4.87 -5.19
N ALA A 189 7.56 -5.25 -5.68
CA ALA A 189 6.40 -5.59 -4.83
C ALA A 189 6.62 -6.83 -3.93
N SER A 190 7.62 -7.66 -4.24
CA SER A 190 7.98 -8.82 -3.41
C SER A 190 8.58 -8.42 -2.07
N ALA A 191 9.17 -7.23 -1.98
CA ALA A 191 9.87 -6.71 -0.80
C ALA A 191 9.35 -5.35 -0.32
N CYS A 192 8.67 -4.59 -1.19
CA CYS A 192 8.33 -3.19 -0.96
C CYS A 192 6.86 -2.90 -1.29
N HIS A 193 6.26 -1.91 -0.61
CA HIS A 193 4.92 -1.43 -0.96
C HIS A 193 4.95 -0.60 -2.23
N LEU A 194 4.03 -0.87 -3.15
CA LEU A 194 3.91 -0.12 -4.41
C LEU A 194 3.33 1.28 -4.24
N SER A 195 2.59 1.49 -3.15
CA SER A 195 2.09 2.80 -2.76
C SER A 195 3.06 3.40 -1.75
N ILE A 196 3.38 4.68 -1.96
CA ILE A 196 4.11 5.48 -0.98
C ILE A 196 3.26 5.48 0.28
N LYS A 197 3.92 5.36 1.44
CA LYS A 197 3.33 4.96 2.74
C LYS A 197 2.00 5.62 3.16
N TYR A 198 1.50 6.69 2.51
CA TYR A 198 0.15 7.26 2.75
C TYR A 198 -0.55 7.88 1.51
N SER A 199 -0.18 7.49 0.28
CA SER A 199 -0.86 7.91 -0.95
C SER A 199 -2.10 7.09 -1.29
#